data_AF-Q6VAE1-F1
#
_entry.id   AF-Q6VAE1-F1
#
_cell.length_a   1.000
_cell.length_b   1.000
_cell.length_c   1.000
_cell.angle_alpha   90.00
_cell.angle_beta   90.00
_cell.angle_gamma   90.00
#
_symmetry.space_group_name_H-M   'P 1'
#
loop_
_entity.id
_entity.type
_entity.pdbx_description
1 polymer ?
#
loop_
_entity_poly.entity_id
_entity_poly.type
_entity_poly.pdbx_seq_one_letter_code
_entity_poly.pdbx_strand_id
1 'polypeptide(L)'
;TAHPARQMEDLLLLDQMSKGRFNFGVVRGLYHKDFRVFGVTMEDSRAITEDFHTMIMDGTKTGTLHTDGKNIEFPDVNVYPEAYLDKIPTCMTAESAVTTTWLAERGLPMVLSWIITTSEKKAQMGLYNAVARDSGYSEEYIKNVDHSMTLICSVDEDAKKAEDVCREFLGNWYDSYVNATSIFSESNQTRGYDYHKGQWKDFVLQGHTNTKRRVDYSHDLNSVGTPEKCIEIIQRDIDATGITNITLGFEA
;
A
#
# COMPACT_ATOMS: atom_id res chain seq x y z
N THR A 1 12.08 6.15 4.26
CA THR A 1 13.43 5.97 4.85
C THR A 1 14.55 6.52 3.99
N ALA A 2 14.39 6.66 2.67
CA ALA A 2 15.40 7.27 1.80
C ALA A 2 15.20 8.80 1.65
N HIS A 3 16.26 9.49 1.21
CA HIS A 3 16.23 10.94 0.95
C HIS A 3 15.29 11.29 -0.22
N PRO A 4 14.43 12.32 -0.12
CA PRO A 4 13.42 12.61 -1.14
C PRO A 4 14.04 13.07 -2.48
N ALA A 5 15.13 13.85 -2.45
CA ALA A 5 15.84 14.23 -3.69
C ALA A 5 16.31 13.04 -4.52
N ARG A 6 16.92 12.02 -3.87
CA ARG A 6 17.35 10.80 -4.56
C ARG A 6 16.17 10.01 -5.12
N GLN A 7 15.07 9.92 -4.36
CA GLN A 7 13.87 9.25 -4.83
C GLN A 7 13.23 9.97 -6.02
N MET A 8 13.26 11.30 -6.04
CA MET A 8 12.77 12.09 -7.18
C MET A 8 13.68 11.90 -8.41
N GLU A 9 15.01 11.91 -8.24
CA GLU A 9 15.96 11.59 -9.33
C GLU A 9 15.67 10.19 -9.92
N ASP A 10 15.55 9.17 -9.06
CA ASP A 10 15.24 7.80 -9.48
C ASP A 10 13.88 7.71 -10.19
N LEU A 11 12.87 8.40 -9.66
CA LEU A 11 11.54 8.46 -10.27
C LEU A 11 11.59 9.03 -11.69
N LEU A 12 12.28 10.16 -11.86
CA LEU A 12 12.37 10.86 -13.14
C LEU A 12 13.23 10.09 -14.14
N LEU A 13 14.30 9.43 -13.68
CA LEU A 13 15.08 8.51 -14.49
C LEU A 13 14.21 7.35 -14.99
N LEU A 14 13.43 6.72 -14.12
CA LEU A 14 12.54 5.62 -14.48
C LEU A 14 11.43 6.08 -15.43
N ASP A 15 10.86 7.25 -15.20
CA ASP A 15 9.86 7.85 -16.08
C ASP A 15 10.43 8.07 -17.50
N GLN A 16 11.59 8.71 -17.60
CA GLN A 16 12.29 8.96 -18.87
C GLN A 16 12.72 7.68 -19.60
N MET A 17 13.44 6.79 -18.92
CA MET A 17 13.95 5.56 -19.53
C MET A 17 12.81 4.63 -19.97
N SER A 18 11.73 4.59 -19.19
CA SER A 18 10.59 3.74 -19.49
C SER A 18 9.62 4.36 -20.50
N LYS A 19 9.72 5.67 -20.77
CA LYS A 19 8.75 6.48 -21.52
C LYS A 19 7.36 6.41 -20.88
N GLY A 20 7.29 6.72 -19.59
CA GLY A 20 6.03 6.81 -18.85
C GLY A 20 5.37 5.47 -18.51
N ARG A 21 6.15 4.37 -18.42
CA ARG A 21 5.62 3.05 -18.03
C ARG A 21 5.82 2.73 -16.54
N PHE A 22 6.48 3.60 -15.80
CA PHE A 22 6.73 3.41 -14.37
C PHE A 22 5.56 3.98 -13.53
N ASN A 23 5.07 3.18 -12.58
CA ASN A 23 4.05 3.60 -11.60
C ASN A 23 4.69 3.75 -10.23
N PHE A 24 4.56 4.93 -9.62
CA PHE A 24 5.19 5.25 -8.34
C PHE A 24 4.34 4.80 -7.14
N GLY A 25 4.52 3.54 -6.74
CA GLY A 25 3.89 2.97 -5.53
C GLY A 25 4.66 3.33 -4.26
N VAL A 26 3.97 3.90 -3.27
CA VAL A 26 4.57 4.32 -1.99
C VAL A 26 3.91 3.60 -0.82
N VAL A 27 4.69 3.27 0.21
CA VAL A 27 4.19 2.77 1.50
C VAL A 27 4.95 3.42 2.64
N ARG A 28 4.31 3.50 3.82
CA ARG A 28 4.95 4.06 5.02
C ARG A 28 6.13 3.23 5.51
N GLY A 29 6.15 1.93 5.21
CA GLY A 29 7.11 0.98 5.75
C GLY A 29 6.57 0.27 6.99
N LEU A 30 6.93 -1.01 7.14
CA LEU A 30 6.40 -1.91 8.18
C LEU A 30 7.45 -2.36 9.18
N TYR A 31 8.71 -2.46 8.77
CA TYR A 31 9.76 -3.09 9.57
C TYR A 31 10.63 -2.05 10.26
N HIS A 32 10.66 -2.06 11.59
CA HIS A 32 11.50 -1.17 12.40
C HIS A 32 12.99 -1.25 12.01
N LYS A 33 13.46 -2.42 11.57
CA LYS A 33 14.85 -2.62 11.15
C LYS A 33 15.30 -1.65 10.04
N ASP A 34 14.41 -1.29 9.11
CA ASP A 34 14.75 -0.41 7.99
C ASP A 34 14.95 1.01 8.51
N PHE A 35 14.01 1.48 9.32
CA PHE A 35 14.06 2.77 10.03
C PHE A 35 15.33 2.88 10.88
N ARG A 36 15.64 1.84 11.65
CA ARG A 36 16.81 1.78 12.52
C ARG A 36 18.13 1.87 11.75
N VAL A 37 18.24 1.20 10.61
CA VAL A 37 19.46 1.19 9.78
C VAL A 37 19.62 2.48 9.00
N PHE A 38 18.53 3.01 8.44
CA PHE A 38 18.55 4.25 7.65
C PHE A 38 18.45 5.53 8.48
N GLY A 39 18.40 5.41 9.81
CA GLY A 39 18.44 6.55 10.72
C GLY A 39 17.18 7.41 10.71
N VAL A 40 16.01 6.78 10.52
CA VAL A 40 14.70 7.46 10.51
C VAL A 40 13.86 6.96 11.68
N THR A 41 13.14 7.86 12.35
CA THR A 41 12.19 7.52 13.42
C THR A 41 10.96 6.85 12.84
N MET A 42 10.59 5.66 13.33
CA MET A 42 9.45 4.90 12.79
C MET A 42 8.10 5.50 13.19
N GLU A 43 8.05 6.14 14.35
CA GLU A 43 6.86 6.80 14.89
C GLU A 43 6.42 7.95 13.97
N ASP A 44 7.39 8.64 13.36
CA ASP A 44 7.17 9.74 12.42
C ASP A 44 6.90 9.26 10.99
N SER A 45 6.91 7.94 10.73
CA SER A 45 6.79 7.36 9.39
C SER A 45 5.62 7.91 8.57
N ARG A 46 4.46 8.13 9.21
CA ARG A 46 3.30 8.72 8.53
C ARG A 46 3.59 10.14 8.06
N ALA A 47 4.02 11.02 8.96
CA ALA A 47 4.29 12.41 8.66
C ALA A 47 5.38 12.54 7.59
N ILE A 48 6.45 11.73 7.69
CA ILE A 48 7.54 11.70 6.72
C ILE A 48 7.06 11.22 5.36
N THR A 49 6.29 10.13 5.28
CA THR A 49 5.82 9.60 3.99
C THR A 49 4.86 10.55 3.30
N GLU A 50 3.92 11.15 4.02
CA GLU A 50 2.94 12.10 3.45
C GLU A 50 3.62 13.37 2.96
N ASP A 51 4.57 13.89 3.74
CA ASP A 51 5.37 15.05 3.36
C ASP A 51 6.27 14.77 2.16
N PHE A 52 7.06 13.70 2.20
CA PHE A 52 7.97 13.36 1.10
C PHE A 52 7.21 13.01 -0.18
N HIS A 53 6.05 12.34 -0.09
CA HIS A 53 5.21 12.11 -1.26
C HIS A 53 4.75 13.43 -1.89
N THR A 54 4.19 14.33 -1.08
CA THR A 54 3.73 15.65 -1.56
C THR A 54 4.88 16.42 -2.19
N MET A 55 6.01 16.48 -1.50
CA MET A 55 7.24 17.15 -1.95
C MET A 55 7.74 16.62 -3.30
N ILE A 56 7.82 15.29 -3.46
CA ILE A 56 8.27 14.66 -4.71
C ILE A 56 7.25 14.91 -5.83
N MET A 57 5.95 14.72 -5.56
CA MET A 57 4.92 14.87 -6.59
C MET A 57 4.76 16.32 -7.05
N ASP A 58 4.99 17.31 -6.20
CA ASP A 58 5.03 18.72 -6.61
C ASP A 58 6.34 19.05 -7.32
N GLY A 59 7.47 18.53 -6.83
CA GLY A 59 8.77 18.70 -7.48
C GLY A 59 8.79 18.17 -8.91
N THR A 60 8.15 17.04 -9.20
CA THR A 60 8.08 16.48 -10.56
C THR A 60 7.39 17.39 -11.57
N LYS A 61 6.52 18.32 -11.12
CA LYS A 61 5.86 19.31 -11.98
C LYS A 61 6.75 20.52 -12.27
N THR A 62 7.64 20.87 -11.34
CA THR A 62 8.45 22.10 -11.40
C THR A 62 9.90 21.86 -11.79
N GLY A 63 10.41 20.64 -11.62
CA GLY A 63 11.83 20.30 -11.73
C GLY A 63 12.66 20.72 -10.50
N THR A 64 12.03 21.26 -9.45
CA THR A 64 12.71 21.75 -8.26
C THR A 64 12.09 21.15 -7.00
N LEU A 65 12.93 20.58 -6.14
CA LEU A 65 12.52 20.09 -4.84
C LEU A 65 12.71 21.20 -3.79
N HIS A 66 11.65 21.49 -3.05
CA HIS A 66 11.60 22.47 -1.97
C HIS A 66 11.15 21.78 -0.67
N THR A 67 11.60 22.26 0.48
CA THR A 67 11.14 21.74 1.78
C THR A 67 10.80 22.88 2.75
N ASP A 68 9.81 22.63 3.61
CA ASP A 68 9.39 23.54 4.68
C ASP A 68 10.18 23.36 5.99
N GLY A 69 11.17 22.45 6.01
CA GLY A 69 12.00 22.15 7.18
C GLY A 69 11.35 21.24 8.22
N LYS A 70 10.11 20.78 8.00
CA LYS A 70 9.35 20.04 9.02
C LYS A 70 9.91 18.64 9.30
N ASN A 71 10.21 17.87 8.24
CA ASN A 71 10.75 16.51 8.36
C ASN A 71 12.18 16.37 7.83
N ILE A 72 12.61 17.31 7.00
CA ILE A 72 13.97 17.39 6.44
C ILE A 72 14.23 18.84 6.03
N GLU A 73 15.48 19.29 6.03
CA GLU A 73 15.84 20.64 5.57
C GLU A 73 17.03 20.56 4.61
N PHE A 74 16.90 21.21 3.45
CA PHE A 74 17.96 21.41 2.46
C PHE A 74 17.58 22.61 1.56
N PRO A 75 18.56 23.29 0.94
CA PRO A 75 18.26 24.38 0.01
C PRO A 75 17.52 23.87 -1.24
N ASP A 76 16.69 24.73 -1.83
CA ASP A 76 16.01 24.45 -3.09
C ASP A 76 16.98 23.88 -4.13
N VAL A 77 16.62 22.73 -4.68
CA VAL A 77 17.51 21.98 -5.58
C VAL A 77 16.77 21.59 -6.85
N ASN A 78 17.39 21.89 -7.98
CA ASN A 78 16.92 21.39 -9.27
C ASN A 78 17.26 19.91 -9.37
N VAL A 79 16.26 19.11 -9.72
CA VAL A 79 16.37 17.66 -9.81
C VAL A 79 16.21 17.25 -11.27
N TYR A 80 17.10 16.39 -11.75
CA TYR A 80 17.17 15.96 -13.14
C TYR A 80 17.12 14.43 -13.25
N PRO A 81 16.65 13.87 -14.38
CA PRO A 81 16.15 14.56 -15.58
C PRO A 81 14.77 15.19 -15.36
N GLU A 82 14.26 15.97 -16.32
CA GLU A 82 12.87 16.45 -16.29
C GLU A 82 11.88 15.28 -16.43
N ALA A 83 10.62 15.46 -16.03
CA ALA A 83 9.60 14.44 -16.19
C ALA A 83 9.30 14.16 -17.67
N TYR A 84 9.05 12.89 -18.01
CA TYR A 84 8.56 12.48 -19.32
C TYR A 84 7.03 12.62 -19.40
N LEU A 85 6.33 12.29 -18.31
CA LEU A 85 4.89 12.48 -18.18
C LEU A 85 4.55 13.80 -17.46
N ASP A 86 3.54 14.51 -17.95
CA ASP A 86 2.97 15.69 -17.26
C ASP A 86 2.41 15.34 -15.87
N LYS A 87 1.91 14.11 -15.72
CA LYS A 87 1.40 13.56 -14.47
C LYS A 87 1.88 12.12 -14.31
N ILE A 88 2.86 11.94 -13.43
CA ILE A 88 3.39 10.62 -13.08
C ILE A 88 2.34 9.85 -12.25
N PRO A 89 1.93 8.63 -12.65
CA PRO A 89 1.03 7.80 -11.87
C PRO A 89 1.65 7.44 -10.52
N THR A 90 0.87 7.54 -9.45
CA THR A 90 1.28 7.15 -8.10
C THR A 90 0.14 6.48 -7.37
N CYS A 91 0.45 5.53 -6.49
CA CYS A 91 -0.52 4.86 -5.64
C CYS A 91 0.09 4.57 -4.25
N MET A 92 -0.77 4.26 -3.28
CA MET A 92 -0.31 3.91 -1.94
C MET A 92 -1.16 2.82 -1.31
N THR A 93 -0.52 1.88 -0.61
CA THR A 93 -1.23 0.88 0.18
C THR A 93 -1.93 1.55 1.37
N ALA A 94 -3.25 1.44 1.42
CA ALA A 94 -4.06 1.99 2.48
C ALA A 94 -4.42 0.90 3.49
N GLU A 95 -3.65 0.79 4.58
CA GLU A 95 -3.95 -0.16 5.68
C GLU A 95 -4.60 0.51 6.91
N SER A 96 -5.02 1.76 6.80
CA SER A 96 -5.69 2.48 7.90
C SER A 96 -6.67 3.51 7.39
N ALA A 97 -7.67 3.86 8.21
CA ALA A 97 -8.62 4.93 7.92
C ALA A 97 -7.91 6.26 7.64
N VAL A 98 -6.88 6.60 8.44
CA VAL A 98 -6.10 7.84 8.27
C VAL A 98 -5.44 7.91 6.90
N THR A 99 -4.78 6.83 6.45
CA THR A 99 -4.18 6.79 5.11
C THR A 99 -5.25 6.82 4.01
N THR A 100 -6.40 6.17 4.23
CA THR A 100 -7.54 6.20 3.29
C THR A 100 -8.06 7.64 3.12
N THR A 101 -8.27 8.36 4.22
CA THR A 101 -8.69 9.76 4.22
C THR A 101 -7.66 10.64 3.51
N TRP A 102 -6.37 10.51 3.84
CA TRP A 102 -5.30 11.31 3.23
C TRP A 102 -5.24 11.16 1.70
N LEU A 103 -5.40 9.93 1.20
CA LEU A 103 -5.45 9.65 -0.24
C LEU A 103 -6.72 10.20 -0.90
N ALA A 104 -7.87 10.08 -0.23
CA ALA A 104 -9.16 10.56 -0.73
C ALA A 104 -9.22 12.09 -0.83
N GLU A 105 -8.68 12.81 0.15
CA GLU A 105 -8.54 14.26 0.12
C GLU A 105 -7.72 14.77 -1.08
N ARG A 106 -6.88 13.90 -1.66
CA ARG A 106 -5.97 14.22 -2.77
C ARG A 106 -6.37 13.52 -4.07
N GLY A 107 -7.48 12.77 -4.08
CA GLY A 107 -7.94 12.03 -5.25
C GLY A 107 -6.91 11.03 -5.78
N LEU A 108 -6.10 10.44 -4.88
CA LEU A 108 -5.03 9.50 -5.20
C LEU A 108 -5.52 8.06 -5.08
N PRO A 109 -5.05 7.12 -5.92
CA PRO A 109 -5.49 5.74 -5.89
C PRO A 109 -4.93 4.97 -4.68
N MET A 110 -5.74 4.03 -4.21
CA MET A 110 -5.40 3.09 -3.15
C MET A 110 -4.99 1.74 -3.75
N VAL A 111 -4.05 1.08 -3.09
CA VAL A 111 -3.81 -0.36 -3.25
C VAL A 111 -4.48 -1.10 -2.09
N LEU A 112 -5.53 -1.86 -2.37
CA LEU A 112 -6.26 -2.65 -1.37
C LEU A 112 -5.54 -3.97 -1.07
N SER A 113 -5.55 -4.32 0.22
CA SER A 113 -4.81 -5.46 0.74
C SER A 113 -5.50 -6.81 0.47
N TRP A 114 -4.70 -7.86 0.30
CA TRP A 114 -5.15 -9.23 0.10
C TRP A 114 -5.59 -9.95 1.39
N ILE A 115 -5.33 -9.36 2.57
CA ILE A 115 -5.65 -9.95 3.89
C ILE A 115 -6.98 -9.46 4.48
N ILE A 116 -7.76 -8.67 3.74
CA ILE A 116 -9.06 -8.14 4.20
C ILE A 116 -10.23 -8.73 3.40
N THR A 117 -11.38 -8.84 4.05
CA THR A 117 -12.62 -9.34 3.46
C THR A 117 -13.20 -8.37 2.43
N THR A 118 -14.07 -8.87 1.57
CA THR A 118 -14.89 -8.06 0.66
C THR A 118 -15.65 -6.96 1.39
N SER A 119 -16.17 -7.25 2.59
CA SER A 119 -16.89 -6.26 3.40
C SER A 119 -15.98 -5.12 3.88
N GLU A 120 -14.74 -5.44 4.27
CA GLU A 120 -13.73 -4.46 4.67
C GLU A 120 -13.27 -3.64 3.45
N LYS A 121 -13.05 -4.28 2.28
CA LYS A 121 -12.74 -3.58 1.02
C LYS A 121 -13.84 -2.59 0.63
N LYS A 122 -15.11 -3.02 0.70
CA LYS A 122 -16.29 -2.17 0.43
C LYS A 122 -16.38 -1.01 1.41
N ALA A 123 -16.17 -1.25 2.71
CA ALA A 123 -16.17 -0.19 3.72
C ALA A 123 -15.06 0.83 3.48
N GLN A 124 -13.87 0.38 3.09
CA GLN A 124 -12.75 1.23 2.74
C GLN A 124 -13.02 2.10 1.50
N MET A 125 -13.61 1.53 0.45
CA MET A 125 -14.07 2.30 -0.72
C MET A 125 -15.17 3.30 -0.35
N GLY A 126 -16.08 2.93 0.54
CA GLY A 126 -17.11 3.85 1.06
C GLY A 126 -16.52 5.06 1.77
N LEU A 127 -15.52 4.84 2.64
CA LEU A 127 -14.78 5.92 3.31
C LEU A 127 -14.08 6.82 2.29
N TYR A 128 -13.36 6.23 1.33
CA TYR A 128 -12.65 6.98 0.29
C TYR A 128 -13.62 7.86 -0.51
N ASN A 129 -14.71 7.29 -1.03
CA ASN A 129 -15.67 7.99 -1.86
C ASN A 129 -16.39 9.11 -1.10
N ALA A 130 -16.63 8.94 0.20
CA ALA A 130 -17.21 10.00 1.03
C ALA A 130 -16.23 11.18 1.18
N VAL A 131 -14.99 10.91 1.59
CA VAL A 131 -13.98 11.95 1.81
C VAL A 131 -13.61 12.67 0.50
N ALA A 132 -13.48 11.95 -0.60
CA ALA A 132 -13.16 12.54 -1.90
C ALA A 132 -14.29 13.49 -2.37
N ARG A 133 -15.56 13.12 -2.14
CA ARG A 133 -16.70 14.00 -2.42
C ARG A 133 -16.68 15.26 -1.55
N ASP A 134 -16.44 15.10 -0.25
CA ASP A 134 -16.35 16.23 0.69
C ASP A 134 -15.16 17.16 0.37
N SER A 135 -14.13 16.62 -0.27
CA SER A 135 -12.95 17.35 -0.77
C SER A 135 -13.17 18.00 -2.15
N GLY A 136 -14.37 17.86 -2.74
CA GLY A 136 -14.78 18.55 -3.96
C GLY A 136 -14.52 17.79 -5.27
N TYR A 137 -14.11 16.53 -5.24
CA TYR A 137 -13.98 15.72 -6.45
C TYR A 137 -15.35 15.35 -7.02
N SER A 138 -15.49 15.42 -8.35
CA SER A 138 -16.73 15.02 -9.04
C SER A 138 -16.93 13.50 -8.98
N GLU A 139 -18.17 13.04 -9.09
CA GLU A 139 -18.47 11.60 -9.17
C GLU A 139 -17.76 10.93 -10.35
N GLU A 140 -17.56 11.67 -11.46
CA GLU A 140 -16.80 11.18 -12.60
C GLU A 140 -15.32 10.99 -12.26
N TYR A 141 -14.70 11.95 -11.55
CA TYR A 141 -13.32 11.81 -11.09
C TYR A 141 -13.18 10.61 -10.16
N ILE A 142 -14.04 10.51 -9.13
CA ILE A 142 -14.00 9.44 -8.12
C ILE A 142 -14.10 8.06 -8.78
N LYS A 143 -15.01 7.88 -9.75
CA LYS A 143 -15.15 6.61 -10.49
C LYS A 143 -13.94 6.24 -11.35
N ASN A 144 -13.18 7.23 -11.80
CA ASN A 144 -12.04 7.05 -12.69
C ASN A 144 -10.69 7.00 -11.94
N VAL A 145 -10.69 7.05 -10.59
CA VAL A 145 -9.46 6.80 -9.83
C VAL A 145 -9.06 5.34 -9.98
N ASP A 146 -7.83 5.09 -10.45
CA ASP A 146 -7.27 3.76 -10.71
C ASP A 146 -6.84 3.04 -9.41
N HIS A 147 -7.80 2.79 -8.53
CA HIS A 147 -7.60 1.91 -7.38
C HIS A 147 -7.25 0.50 -7.86
N SER A 148 -6.42 -0.22 -7.11
CA SER A 148 -6.11 -1.62 -7.39
C SER A 148 -6.35 -2.53 -6.19
N MET A 149 -6.58 -3.81 -6.46
CA MET A 149 -6.67 -4.85 -5.44
C MET A 149 -5.55 -5.86 -5.62
N THR A 150 -4.88 -6.17 -4.51
CA THR A 150 -3.91 -7.26 -4.47
C THR A 150 -4.57 -8.54 -4.01
N LEU A 151 -4.20 -9.67 -4.63
CA LEU A 151 -4.58 -11.01 -4.21
C LEU A 151 -3.38 -11.95 -4.36
N ILE A 152 -3.28 -12.92 -3.46
CA ILE A 152 -2.46 -14.11 -3.68
C ILE A 152 -3.22 -15.02 -4.64
N CYS A 153 -2.50 -15.65 -5.56
CA CYS A 153 -3.09 -16.46 -6.61
C CYS A 153 -2.42 -17.83 -6.65
N SER A 154 -3.22 -18.88 -6.54
CA SER A 154 -2.79 -20.27 -6.77
C SER A 154 -3.93 -20.99 -7.48
N VAL A 155 -3.73 -21.32 -8.76
CA VAL A 155 -4.79 -21.87 -9.63
C VAL A 155 -4.41 -23.27 -10.05
N ASP A 156 -5.28 -24.24 -9.77
CA ASP A 156 -5.12 -25.63 -10.18
C ASP A 156 -6.49 -26.28 -10.39
N GLU A 157 -6.60 -27.20 -11.35
CA GLU A 157 -7.82 -27.99 -11.56
C GLU A 157 -8.18 -28.82 -10.31
N ASP A 158 -7.17 -29.21 -9.53
CA ASP A 158 -7.36 -29.76 -8.19
C ASP A 158 -7.35 -28.64 -7.15
N ALA A 159 -8.54 -28.24 -6.69
CA ALA A 159 -8.72 -27.21 -5.67
C ALA A 159 -7.92 -27.49 -4.39
N LYS A 160 -7.78 -28.77 -3.99
CA LYS A 160 -7.07 -29.12 -2.77
C LYS A 160 -5.57 -28.88 -2.94
N LYS A 161 -5.04 -29.18 -4.12
CA LYS A 161 -3.63 -28.92 -4.45
C LYS A 161 -3.30 -27.43 -4.41
N ALA A 162 -4.14 -26.58 -5.01
CA ALA A 162 -3.97 -25.12 -4.95
C ALA A 162 -4.00 -24.60 -3.50
N GLU A 163 -4.94 -25.10 -2.69
CA GLU A 163 -5.04 -24.74 -1.27
C GLU A 163 -3.81 -25.17 -0.45
N ASP A 164 -3.32 -26.39 -0.66
CA ASP A 164 -2.16 -26.92 0.07
C ASP A 164 -0.88 -26.13 -0.26
N VAL A 165 -0.67 -25.82 -1.54
CA VAL A 165 0.46 -25.00 -2.01
C VAL A 165 0.40 -23.60 -1.39
N CYS A 166 -0.76 -22.93 -1.48
CA CYS A 166 -0.94 -21.59 -0.90
C CYS A 166 -0.74 -21.59 0.62
N ARG A 167 -1.24 -22.62 1.31
CA ARG A 167 -1.12 -22.75 2.77
C ARG A 167 0.33 -22.96 3.20
N GLU A 168 1.09 -23.79 2.50
CA GLU A 168 2.51 -24.00 2.78
C GLU A 168 3.31 -22.71 2.59
N PHE A 169 3.11 -22.02 1.46
CA PHE A 169 3.73 -20.72 1.19
C PHE A 169 3.43 -19.71 2.29
N LEU A 170 2.16 -19.56 2.67
CA LEU A 170 1.74 -18.59 3.68
C LEU A 170 2.25 -18.90 5.08
N GLY A 171 2.39 -20.18 5.43
CA GLY A 171 3.05 -20.59 6.68
C GLY A 171 4.50 -20.10 6.72
N ASN A 172 5.28 -20.41 5.69
CA ASN A 172 6.68 -20.01 5.58
C ASN A 172 6.85 -18.48 5.51
N TRP A 173 5.99 -17.82 4.74
CA TRP A 173 5.98 -16.36 4.62
C TRP A 173 5.65 -15.69 5.97
N TYR A 174 4.71 -16.24 6.73
CA TYR A 174 4.34 -15.70 8.03
C TYR A 174 5.47 -15.85 9.05
N ASP A 175 6.16 -16.98 9.07
CA ASP A 175 7.33 -17.18 9.94
C ASP A 175 8.46 -16.21 9.58
N SER A 176 8.71 -16.00 8.28
CA SER A 176 9.65 -15.00 7.79
C SER A 176 9.26 -13.57 8.20
N TYR A 177 7.97 -13.23 8.09
CA TYR A 177 7.43 -11.95 8.55
C TYR A 177 7.67 -11.72 10.05
N VAL A 178 7.35 -12.72 10.89
CA VAL A 178 7.57 -12.63 12.34
C VAL A 178 9.05 -12.40 12.64
N ASN A 179 9.93 -13.20 12.03
CA ASN A 179 11.36 -13.04 12.18
C ASN A 179 11.83 -11.64 11.78
N ALA A 180 11.39 -11.13 10.62
CA ALA A 180 11.74 -9.80 10.13
C ALA A 180 11.28 -8.66 11.06
N THR A 181 10.18 -8.84 11.79
CA THR A 181 9.72 -7.87 12.80
C THR A 181 10.51 -7.91 14.10
N SER A 182 11.17 -9.03 14.43
CA SER A 182 11.87 -9.23 15.70
C SER A 182 13.41 -9.19 15.61
N ILE A 183 14.01 -8.94 14.44
CA ILE A 183 15.49 -8.98 14.24
C ILE A 183 16.27 -8.14 15.28
N PHE A 184 15.69 -7.06 15.79
CA PHE A 184 16.32 -6.18 16.79
C PHE A 184 15.63 -6.19 18.16
N SER A 185 14.80 -7.19 18.48
CA SER A 185 14.05 -7.25 19.74
C SER A 185 14.94 -7.38 20.99
N GLU A 186 16.16 -7.88 20.85
CA GLU A 186 17.14 -7.96 21.93
C GLU A 186 17.91 -6.65 22.16
N SER A 187 17.70 -5.64 21.31
CA SER A 187 18.31 -4.32 21.50
C SER A 187 17.45 -3.49 22.46
N ASN A 188 18.05 -2.95 23.53
CA ASN A 188 17.39 -2.15 24.58
C ASN A 188 16.88 -0.76 24.10
N GLN A 189 16.66 -0.58 22.80
CA GLN A 189 16.27 0.67 22.19
C GLN A 189 15.16 0.42 21.18
N THR A 190 13.91 0.58 21.62
CA THR A 190 12.88 1.52 21.13
C THR A 190 11.46 0.91 21.23
N ARG A 191 10.48 1.75 21.60
CA ARG A 191 9.03 1.48 21.49
C ARG A 191 8.60 1.89 20.08
N GLY A 192 7.82 1.08 19.37
CA GLY A 192 7.34 1.43 18.03
C GLY A 192 6.03 0.78 17.56
N TYR A 193 5.64 1.12 16.32
CA TYR A 193 4.51 0.81 15.41
C TYR A 193 3.25 0.03 15.86
N ASP A 194 3.32 -0.86 16.84
CA ASP A 194 2.23 -1.75 17.24
C ASP A 194 0.99 -1.00 17.78
N TYR A 195 1.16 0.24 18.24
CA TYR A 195 0.08 1.02 18.86
C TYR A 195 -1.04 1.43 17.89
N HIS A 196 -0.71 1.76 16.63
CA HIS A 196 -1.70 2.30 15.67
C HIS A 196 -2.39 1.22 14.82
N LYS A 197 -1.78 0.04 14.65
CA LYS A 197 -2.49 -1.12 14.06
C LYS A 197 -3.56 -1.66 15.02
N GLY A 198 -3.35 -1.54 16.33
CA GLY A 198 -4.35 -1.86 17.35
C GLY A 198 -5.65 -1.08 17.19
N GLN A 199 -5.59 0.25 17.06
CA GLN A 199 -6.80 1.09 17.04
C GLN A 199 -7.72 0.86 15.83
N TRP A 200 -7.17 0.59 14.64
CA TRP A 200 -7.99 0.27 13.46
C TRP A 200 -8.50 -1.18 13.49
N LYS A 201 -7.69 -2.12 14.00
CA LYS A 201 -8.16 -3.47 14.34
C LYS A 201 -9.34 -3.40 15.31
N ASP A 202 -9.26 -2.59 16.35
CA ASP A 202 -10.31 -2.50 17.36
C ASP A 202 -11.60 -1.86 16.80
N PHE A 203 -11.47 -0.87 15.92
CA PHE A 203 -12.61 -0.19 15.30
C PHE A 203 -13.33 -1.03 14.22
N VAL A 204 -12.58 -1.79 13.41
CA VAL A 204 -13.14 -2.56 12.29
C VAL A 204 -13.42 -4.02 12.65
N LEU A 205 -12.63 -4.61 13.56
CA LEU A 205 -12.69 -6.06 13.84
C LEU A 205 -13.55 -6.46 15.02
N GLN A 206 -14.22 -5.55 15.72
CA GLN A 206 -15.02 -5.86 16.93
C GLN A 206 -14.31 -6.88 17.87
N GLY A 207 -12.99 -6.77 18.03
CA GLY A 207 -12.22 -7.67 18.90
C GLY A 207 -11.68 -8.97 18.28
N HIS A 208 -11.63 -9.14 16.95
CA HIS A 208 -10.89 -10.27 16.37
C HIS A 208 -9.37 -10.05 16.42
N THR A 209 -8.74 -10.53 17.49
CA THR A 209 -7.28 -10.45 17.75
C THR A 209 -6.45 -11.57 17.09
N ASN A 210 -7.07 -12.47 16.33
CA ASN A 210 -6.40 -13.67 15.84
C ASN A 210 -5.38 -13.35 14.71
N THR A 211 -4.08 -13.41 15.04
CA THR A 211 -2.97 -13.20 14.10
C THR A 211 -2.84 -14.32 13.06
N LYS A 212 -3.40 -15.51 13.33
CA LYS A 212 -3.47 -16.61 12.35
C LYS A 212 -4.49 -16.40 11.25
N ARG A 213 -5.32 -15.34 11.32
CA ARG A 213 -6.33 -15.02 10.29
C ARG A 213 -5.70 -14.91 8.87
N ARG A 214 -4.44 -14.49 8.79
CA ARG A 214 -3.68 -14.34 7.54
C ARG A 214 -3.34 -15.66 6.84
N VAL A 215 -3.28 -16.77 7.57
CA VAL A 215 -2.93 -18.10 7.05
C VAL A 215 -4.17 -18.98 6.96
N ASP A 216 -5.04 -18.91 7.97
CA ASP A 216 -6.18 -19.84 8.09
C ASP A 216 -7.36 -19.48 7.16
N TYR A 217 -7.55 -18.19 6.83
CA TYR A 217 -8.68 -17.71 6.01
C TYR A 217 -8.26 -17.11 4.67
N SER A 218 -6.98 -17.11 4.33
CA SER A 218 -6.48 -16.47 3.11
C SER A 218 -7.07 -17.08 1.84
N HIS A 219 -7.24 -18.40 1.79
CA HIS A 219 -7.77 -19.10 0.61
C HIS A 219 -9.22 -18.72 0.26
N ASP A 220 -10.03 -18.30 1.25
CA ASP A 220 -11.40 -17.80 1.02
C ASP A 220 -11.45 -16.32 0.59
N LEU A 221 -10.36 -15.60 0.86
CA LEU A 221 -10.19 -14.18 0.54
C LEU A 221 -9.46 -13.94 -0.78
N ASN A 222 -8.74 -14.95 -1.27
CA ASN A 222 -7.79 -14.85 -2.37
C ASN A 222 -8.15 -15.82 -3.50
N SER A 223 -7.61 -15.59 -4.70
CA SER A 223 -7.87 -16.44 -5.87
C SER A 223 -7.09 -17.76 -5.76
N VAL A 224 -7.58 -18.66 -4.89
CA VAL A 224 -6.97 -19.96 -4.57
C VAL A 224 -7.97 -21.08 -4.82
N GLY A 225 -7.68 -21.95 -5.79
CA GLY A 225 -8.53 -23.10 -6.14
C GLY A 225 -8.62 -23.32 -7.66
N THR A 226 -9.77 -23.83 -8.11
CA THR A 226 -10.04 -23.99 -9.55
C THR A 226 -10.17 -22.63 -10.25
N PRO A 227 -10.02 -22.58 -11.59
CA PRO A 227 -10.27 -21.37 -12.36
C PRO A 227 -11.63 -20.72 -12.04
N GLU A 228 -12.69 -21.51 -11.90
CA GLU A 228 -14.05 -21.04 -11.58
C GLU A 228 -14.09 -20.38 -10.20
N LYS A 229 -13.51 -21.02 -9.17
CA LYS A 229 -13.45 -20.46 -7.81
C LYS A 229 -12.66 -19.14 -7.79
N CYS A 230 -11.57 -19.06 -8.55
CA CYS A 230 -10.78 -17.82 -8.65
C CYS A 230 -11.56 -16.69 -9.31
N ILE A 231 -12.30 -16.97 -10.39
CA ILE A 231 -13.18 -16.01 -11.06
C ILE A 231 -14.26 -15.53 -10.10
N GLU A 232 -14.92 -16.42 -9.37
CA GLU A 232 -15.97 -16.07 -8.40
C GLU A 232 -15.44 -15.12 -7.31
N ILE A 233 -14.26 -15.39 -6.75
CA ILE A 233 -13.65 -14.56 -5.70
C ILE A 233 -13.28 -13.17 -6.23
N ILE A 234 -12.65 -13.10 -7.41
CA ILE A 234 -12.27 -11.83 -8.03
C ILE A 234 -13.53 -11.03 -8.39
N GLN A 235 -14.51 -11.66 -9.04
CA GLN A 235 -15.74 -11.00 -9.46
C GLN A 235 -16.55 -10.47 -8.28
N ARG A 236 -16.63 -11.24 -7.18
CA ARG A 236 -17.25 -10.78 -5.93
C ARG A 236 -16.64 -9.48 -5.42
N ASP A 237 -15.31 -9.36 -5.48
CA ASP A 237 -14.62 -8.16 -5.02
C ASP A 237 -14.76 -6.99 -6.03
N ILE A 238 -14.76 -7.26 -7.33
CA ILE A 238 -15.08 -6.27 -8.38
C ILE A 238 -16.50 -5.72 -8.16
N ASP A 239 -17.50 -6.57 -7.99
CA ASP A 239 -18.90 -6.16 -7.83
C ASP A 239 -19.11 -5.33 -6.55
N ALA A 240 -18.35 -5.63 -5.49
CA ALA A 240 -18.46 -4.93 -4.23
C ALA A 240 -17.75 -3.57 -4.20
N THR A 241 -16.70 -3.39 -5.00
CA THR A 241 -15.77 -2.24 -4.90
C THR A 241 -15.78 -1.35 -6.15
N GLY A 242 -16.16 -1.89 -7.30
CA GLY A 242 -16.01 -1.24 -8.61
C GLY A 242 -14.57 -1.25 -9.16
N ILE A 243 -13.61 -1.86 -8.47
CA ILE A 243 -12.21 -1.87 -8.88
C ILE A 243 -11.98 -2.89 -10.00
N THR A 244 -11.38 -2.47 -11.11
CA THR A 244 -11.07 -3.35 -12.25
C THR A 244 -9.57 -3.62 -12.44
N ASN A 245 -8.71 -2.97 -11.67
CA ASN A 245 -7.27 -3.19 -11.69
C ASN A 245 -6.89 -4.25 -10.64
N ILE A 246 -6.56 -5.46 -11.09
CA ILE A 246 -6.29 -6.62 -10.24
C ILE A 246 -4.83 -7.01 -10.34
N THR A 247 -4.13 -7.00 -9.20
CA THR A 247 -2.72 -7.39 -9.08
C THR A 247 -2.63 -8.75 -8.39
N LEU A 248 -2.08 -9.75 -9.08
CA LEU A 248 -1.99 -11.13 -8.60
C LEU A 248 -0.53 -11.51 -8.27
N GLY A 249 -0.31 -12.06 -7.08
CA GLY A 249 0.95 -12.69 -6.70
C GLY A 249 0.88 -14.20 -6.89
N PHE A 250 1.65 -14.75 -7.84
CA PHE A 250 1.74 -16.20 -8.14
C PHE A 250 2.85 -16.90 -7.36
N GLU A 251 3.18 -16.39 -6.18
CA GLU A 251 4.25 -16.93 -5.31
C GLU A 251 3.82 -18.23 -4.59
N ALA A 252 2.55 -18.62 -4.75
CA ALA A 252 1.94 -19.86 -4.26
C ALA A 252 1.85 -20.90 -5.39
#